data_AF-A0A2I0K1J1-F1
#
_entry.id   AF-A0A2I0K1J1-F1
#
_cell.length_a   1.000
_cell.length_b   1.000
_cell.length_c   1.000
_cell.angle_alpha   90.00
_cell.angle_beta   90.00
_cell.angle_gamma   90.00
#
_symmetry.space_group_name_H-M   'P 1'
#
loop_
_entity.id
_entity.type
_entity.pdbx_description
1 polymer ?
#
loop_
_entity_poly.entity_id
_entity_poly.type
_entity_poly.pdbx_seq_one_letter_code
_entity_poly.pdbx_strand_id
1 'polypeptide(L)'
;MAFNTNYKDTGLFGVYAVAKPDCLDDLAYAIMYETTKLAYRVSEADVTRARNQLKSSLLLHIDGTSPVAEDIGRQLLTYGRRIPFAELFARIDAVDASTIKRVANRFIYDRIFS
;
A
#
# COMPACT_ATOMS: atom_id res chain seq x y z
N MET A 1 2.72 3.80 11.58
CA MET A 1 1.60 3.48 10.68
C MET A 1 1.97 3.89 9.25
N ALA A 2 2.06 2.96 8.33
CA ALA A 2 2.22 3.29 6.91
C ALA A 2 0.85 3.66 6.31
N PHE A 3 0.82 4.65 5.42
CA PHE A 3 -0.41 5.12 4.79
C PHE A 3 -0.24 5.29 3.27
N ASN A 4 -1.34 5.10 2.55
CA ASN A 4 -1.43 5.27 1.11
C ASN A 4 -2.77 5.94 0.77
N THR A 5 -2.73 7.22 0.44
CA THR A 5 -3.90 8.03 0.11
C THR A 5 -3.91 8.31 -1.39
N ASN A 6 -4.99 7.95 -2.08
CA ASN A 6 -5.10 8.11 -3.52
C ASN A 6 -6.17 9.15 -3.86
N TYR A 7 -5.80 10.13 -4.69
CA TYR A 7 -6.70 11.06 -5.34
C TYR A 7 -6.78 10.73 -6.84
N LYS A 8 -7.58 11.49 -7.60
CA LYS A 8 -7.83 11.20 -9.01
C LYS A 8 -6.57 11.32 -9.89
N ASP A 9 -5.71 12.27 -9.58
CA ASP A 9 -4.53 12.67 -10.37
C ASP A 9 -3.21 12.52 -9.60
N THR A 10 -3.27 12.48 -8.28
CA THR A 10 -2.11 12.38 -7.39
C THR A 10 -2.37 11.41 -6.23
N GLY A 11 -1.34 11.10 -5.47
CA GLY A 11 -1.45 10.27 -4.28
C GLY A 11 -0.28 10.51 -3.34
N LEU A 12 -0.44 10.10 -2.09
CA LEU A 12 0.56 10.23 -1.05
C LEU A 12 0.82 8.87 -0.42
N PHE A 13 2.10 8.51 -0.34
CA PHE A 13 2.56 7.31 0.33
C PHE A 13 3.61 7.70 1.36
N GLY A 14 3.50 7.20 2.59
CA GLY A 14 4.44 7.54 3.65
C GLY A 14 4.26 6.73 4.92
N VAL A 15 5.11 7.04 5.90
CA VAL A 15 5.08 6.43 7.23
C VAL A 15 4.85 7.52 8.25
N TYR A 16 3.72 7.43 8.97
CA TYR A 16 3.45 8.22 10.15
C TYR A 16 3.98 7.50 11.38
N ALA A 17 4.93 8.10 12.09
CA ALA A 17 5.53 7.53 13.28
C ALA A 17 5.53 8.52 14.45
N VAL A 18 5.42 7.99 15.66
CA VAL A 18 5.42 8.76 16.91
C VAL A 18 6.42 8.08 17.84
N ALA A 19 7.41 8.83 18.31
CA ALA A 19 8.41 8.36 19.25
C ALA A 19 8.83 9.48 20.20
N LYS A 20 9.56 9.09 21.25
CA LYS A 20 10.19 10.04 22.15
C LYS A 20 11.37 10.74 21.44
N PRO A 21 11.73 11.98 21.86
CA PRO A 21 12.77 12.77 21.19
C PRO A 21 14.13 12.09 21.10
N ASP A 22 14.47 11.28 22.09
CA ASP A 22 15.73 10.53 22.21
C ASP A 22 15.85 9.37 21.21
N CYS A 23 14.76 8.95 20.55
CA CYS A 23 14.76 7.86 19.59
C CYS A 23 14.50 8.31 18.14
N LEU A 24 14.41 9.62 17.89
CA LEU A 24 13.98 10.15 16.58
C LEU A 24 14.98 9.81 15.46
N ASP A 25 16.27 9.88 15.74
CA ASP A 25 17.31 9.62 14.75
C ASP A 25 17.30 8.15 14.30
N ASP A 26 17.27 7.22 15.26
CA ASP A 26 17.17 5.78 14.99
C ASP A 26 15.88 5.42 14.28
N LEU A 27 14.76 6.05 14.67
CA LEU A 27 13.46 5.85 14.03
C LEU A 27 13.49 6.32 12.57
N ALA A 28 13.98 7.53 12.31
CA ALA A 28 14.08 8.09 10.98
C ALA A 28 14.98 7.23 10.09
N TYR A 29 16.12 6.78 10.62
CA TYR A 29 17.02 5.85 9.94
C TYR A 29 16.31 4.55 9.58
N ALA A 30 15.62 3.91 10.53
CA ALA A 30 14.93 2.65 10.30
C ALA A 30 13.82 2.78 9.24
N ILE A 31 13.04 3.87 9.27
CA ILE A 31 11.99 4.15 8.29
C ILE A 31 12.62 4.30 6.90
N MET A 32 13.65 5.13 6.75
CA MET A 32 14.29 5.38 5.46
C MET A 32 15.00 4.13 4.93
N TYR A 33 15.64 3.37 5.80
CA TYR A 33 16.33 2.13 5.46
C TYR A 33 15.35 1.09 4.89
N GLU A 34 14.28 0.78 5.61
CA GLU A 34 13.29 -0.20 5.14
C GLU A 34 12.52 0.29 3.91
N THR A 35 12.19 1.59 3.84
CA THR A 35 11.52 2.18 2.66
C THR A 35 12.39 2.08 1.41
N THR A 36 13.69 2.35 1.54
CA THR A 36 14.66 2.24 0.44
C THR A 36 14.92 0.79 0.06
N LYS A 37 15.00 -0.12 1.04
CA LYS A 37 15.18 -1.56 0.82
C LYS A 37 14.10 -2.17 -0.06
N LEU A 38 12.87 -1.64 -0.05
CA LEU A 38 11.81 -2.07 -0.98
C LEU A 38 12.22 -1.92 -2.46
N ALA A 39 13.02 -0.91 -2.80
CA ALA A 39 13.50 -0.68 -4.16
C ALA A 39 14.62 -1.65 -4.59
N TYR A 40 15.41 -2.15 -3.63
CA TYR A 40 16.59 -2.97 -3.90
C TYR A 40 16.36 -4.47 -3.65
N ARG A 41 15.86 -4.82 -2.48
CA ARG A 41 15.86 -6.18 -1.93
C ARG A 41 14.55 -6.49 -1.24
N VAL A 42 13.50 -6.72 -2.03
CA VAL A 42 12.26 -7.34 -1.56
C VAL A 42 12.33 -8.87 -1.73
N SER A 43 11.89 -9.61 -0.71
CA SER A 43 11.80 -11.07 -0.72
C SER A 43 10.43 -11.53 -1.21
N GLU A 44 10.37 -12.60 -2.00
CA GLU A 44 9.11 -13.23 -2.44
C GLU A 44 8.23 -13.70 -1.27
N ALA A 45 8.86 -14.11 -0.15
CA ALA A 45 8.14 -14.49 1.06
C ALA A 45 7.39 -13.29 1.67
N ASP A 46 8.02 -12.11 1.68
CA ASP A 46 7.41 -10.89 2.19
C ASP A 46 6.30 -10.38 1.27
N VAL A 47 6.50 -10.46 -0.05
CA VAL A 47 5.45 -10.11 -1.04
C VAL A 47 4.24 -11.02 -0.88
N THR A 48 4.46 -12.33 -0.76
CA THR A 48 3.36 -13.30 -0.55
C THR A 48 2.62 -13.03 0.75
N ARG A 49 3.33 -12.73 1.84
CA ARG A 49 2.72 -12.35 3.12
C ARG A 49 1.90 -11.07 2.98
N ALA A 50 2.44 -10.04 2.34
CA ALA A 50 1.77 -8.76 2.14
C ALA A 50 0.50 -8.89 1.27
N ARG A 51 0.54 -9.69 0.19
CA ARG A 51 -0.64 -9.98 -0.63
C ARG A 51 -1.77 -10.62 0.19
N ASN A 52 -1.42 -11.61 1.01
CA ASN A 52 -2.40 -12.28 1.87
C ASN A 52 -3.00 -11.31 2.89
N GLN A 53 -2.17 -10.49 3.55
CA GLN A 53 -2.65 -9.48 4.49
C GLN A 53 -3.59 -8.46 3.83
N LEU A 54 -3.26 -7.99 2.62
CA LEU A 54 -4.09 -7.03 1.89
C LEU A 54 -5.46 -7.62 1.53
N LYS A 55 -5.49 -8.86 1.02
CA LYS A 55 -6.74 -9.56 0.70
C LYS A 55 -7.61 -9.76 1.94
N SER A 56 -7.03 -10.22 3.04
CA SER A 56 -7.74 -10.41 4.30
C SER A 56 -8.28 -9.07 4.83
N SER A 57 -7.47 -8.01 4.83
CA SER A 57 -7.90 -6.69 5.29
C SER A 57 -9.07 -6.15 4.48
N LEU A 58 -9.06 -6.34 3.15
CA LEU A 58 -10.15 -5.87 2.30
C LEU A 58 -11.46 -6.63 2.57
N LEU A 59 -11.40 -7.96 2.67
CA LEU A 59 -12.58 -8.77 2.95
C LEU A 59 -13.21 -8.42 4.30
N LEU A 60 -12.38 -8.27 5.33
CA LEU A 60 -12.83 -7.93 6.67
C LEU A 60 -13.42 -6.51 6.75
N HIS A 61 -13.02 -5.61 5.84
CA HIS A 61 -13.55 -4.24 5.82
C HIS A 61 -14.94 -4.15 5.19
N ILE A 62 -15.37 -5.15 4.42
CA ILE A 62 -16.63 -5.14 3.67
C ILE A 62 -17.71 -5.98 4.40
N ASP A 63 -17.54 -6.23 5.69
CA ASP A 63 -18.52 -6.97 6.48
C ASP A 63 -19.67 -6.06 6.97
N GLY A 64 -20.88 -6.32 6.50
CA GLY A 64 -22.09 -5.56 6.83
C GLY A 64 -22.64 -4.68 5.68
N THR A 65 -23.87 -4.21 5.84
CA THR A 65 -24.60 -3.47 4.78
C THR A 65 -24.05 -2.06 4.54
N SER A 66 -23.65 -1.34 5.58
CA SER A 66 -23.11 0.03 5.45
C SER A 66 -21.74 0.06 4.75
N PRO A 67 -20.74 -0.78 5.11
CA PRO A 67 -19.46 -0.81 4.40
C PRO A 67 -19.60 -1.28 2.95
N VAL A 68 -20.55 -2.20 2.67
CA VAL A 68 -20.86 -2.60 1.29
C VAL A 68 -21.41 -1.43 0.47
N ALA A 69 -22.32 -0.63 1.02
CA ALA A 69 -22.87 0.53 0.32
C ALA A 69 -21.78 1.60 0.06
N GLU A 70 -20.91 1.84 1.05
CA GLU A 70 -19.77 2.74 0.93
C GLU A 70 -18.77 2.27 -0.15
N ASP A 71 -18.44 0.98 -0.17
CA ASP A 71 -17.58 0.38 -1.20
C ASP A 71 -18.16 0.54 -2.61
N ILE A 72 -19.46 0.26 -2.79
CA ILE A 72 -20.14 0.42 -4.09
C ILE A 72 -20.07 1.88 -4.54
N GLY A 73 -20.45 2.82 -3.67
CA GLY A 73 -20.45 4.25 -4.00
C GLY A 73 -19.05 4.76 -4.35
N ARG A 74 -18.06 4.44 -3.52
CA ARG A 74 -16.66 4.83 -3.72
C ARG A 74 -16.11 4.27 -5.03
N GLN A 75 -16.32 2.99 -5.33
CA GLN A 75 -15.80 2.38 -6.57
C GLN A 75 -16.48 2.96 -7.81
N LEU A 76 -17.79 3.24 -7.76
CA LEU A 76 -18.49 3.91 -8.86
C LEU A 76 -17.93 5.31 -9.12
N LEU A 77 -17.64 6.09 -8.08
CA LEU A 77 -17.09 7.44 -8.23
C LEU A 77 -15.62 7.43 -8.71
N THR A 78 -14.82 6.46 -8.28
CA THR A 78 -13.39 6.40 -8.59
C THR A 78 -13.08 5.71 -9.92
N TYR A 79 -13.77 4.60 -10.22
CA TYR A 79 -13.49 3.75 -11.38
C TYR A 79 -14.62 3.70 -12.41
N GLY A 80 -15.78 4.29 -12.11
CA GLY A 80 -16.97 4.21 -12.96
C GLY A 80 -17.66 2.84 -12.94
N ARG A 81 -17.15 1.87 -12.18
CA ARG A 81 -17.70 0.52 -12.03
C ARG A 81 -17.28 -0.10 -10.71
N ARG A 82 -18.04 -1.10 -10.27
CA ARG A 82 -17.62 -1.99 -9.18
C ARG A 82 -16.68 -3.07 -9.70
N ILE A 83 -15.52 -3.23 -9.08
CA ILE A 83 -14.53 -4.26 -9.41
C ILE A 83 -14.94 -5.55 -8.69
N PRO A 84 -15.16 -6.68 -9.40
CA PRO A 84 -15.46 -7.95 -8.77
C PRO A 84 -14.29 -8.46 -7.91
N PHE A 85 -14.58 -9.14 -6.79
CA PHE A 85 -13.54 -9.69 -5.92
C PHE A 85 -12.57 -10.64 -6.65
N ALA A 86 -13.05 -11.43 -7.60
CA ALA A 86 -12.19 -12.31 -8.40
C ALA A 86 -11.16 -11.51 -9.22
N GLU A 87 -11.59 -10.41 -9.85
CA GLU A 87 -10.69 -9.52 -10.60
C GLU A 87 -9.69 -8.84 -9.65
N LEU A 88 -10.18 -8.39 -8.49
CA LEU A 88 -9.35 -7.72 -7.50
C LEU A 88 -8.27 -8.65 -6.93
N PHE A 89 -8.62 -9.90 -6.62
CA PHE A 89 -7.66 -10.90 -6.14
C PHE A 89 -6.66 -11.28 -7.21
N ALA A 90 -7.09 -11.45 -8.46
CA ALA A 90 -6.19 -11.70 -9.57
C ALA A 90 -5.18 -10.55 -9.76
N ARG A 91 -5.63 -9.29 -9.64
CA ARG A 91 -4.75 -8.10 -9.70
C ARG A 91 -3.76 -8.06 -8.54
N ILE A 92 -4.17 -8.43 -7.33
CA ILE A 92 -3.27 -8.51 -6.16
C ILE A 92 -2.25 -9.64 -6.35
N ASP A 93 -2.68 -10.78 -6.86
CA ASP A 93 -1.80 -11.94 -7.10
C ASP A 93 -0.80 -11.73 -8.24
N ALA A 94 -1.15 -10.92 -9.23
CA ALA A 94 -0.24 -10.55 -10.31
C ALA A 94 0.96 -9.71 -9.83
N VAL A 95 0.95 -9.22 -8.59
CA VAL A 95 2.09 -8.46 -8.03
C VAL A 95 3.14 -9.42 -7.48
N ASP A 96 4.31 -9.41 -8.12
CA ASP A 96 5.51 -10.16 -7.76
C ASP A 96 6.62 -9.25 -7.20
N ALA A 97 7.74 -9.84 -6.75
CA ALA A 97 8.87 -9.06 -6.24
C ALA A 97 9.44 -8.08 -7.28
N SER A 98 9.42 -8.45 -8.57
CA SER A 98 9.91 -7.59 -9.65
C SER A 98 9.04 -6.34 -9.82
N THR A 99 7.71 -6.49 -9.75
CA THR A 99 6.74 -5.40 -9.80
C THR A 99 6.91 -4.46 -8.63
N ILE A 100 7.09 -4.98 -7.41
CA ILE A 100 7.33 -4.15 -6.22
C ILE A 100 8.60 -3.33 -6.38
N LYS A 101 9.72 -3.96 -6.79
CA LYS A 101 10.99 -3.23 -7.05
C LYS A 101 10.80 -2.14 -8.10
N ARG A 102 10.08 -2.42 -9.19
CA ARG A 102 9.81 -1.44 -10.25
C ARG A 102 8.99 -0.25 -9.75
N VAL A 103 7.94 -0.50 -8.97
CA VAL A 103 7.09 0.55 -8.39
C VAL A 103 7.87 1.37 -7.36
N ALA A 104 8.63 0.71 -6.48
CA ALA A 104 9.48 1.39 -5.50
C ALA A 104 10.56 2.24 -6.19
N ASN A 105 11.20 1.77 -7.26
CA ASN A 105 12.14 2.59 -8.02
C ASN A 105 11.49 3.82 -8.68
N ARG A 106 10.21 3.73 -9.07
CA ARG A 106 9.49 4.86 -9.68
C ARG A 106 9.03 5.91 -8.66
N PHE A 107 8.61 5.48 -7.48
CA PHE A 107 7.92 6.35 -6.51
C PHE A 107 8.75 6.67 -5.26
N ILE A 108 9.77 5.87 -4.94
CA ILE A 108 10.57 6.00 -3.71
C ILE A 108 12.02 6.35 -4.04
N TYR A 109 12.63 5.64 -4.99
CA TYR A 109 14.06 5.82 -5.28
C TYR A 109 14.35 7.17 -5.93
N ASP A 110 15.26 7.93 -5.31
CA ASP A 110 15.72 9.25 -5.77
C ASP A 110 14.57 10.22 -6.10
N ARG A 111 13.53 10.19 -5.26
CA ARG A 111 12.40 11.12 -5.35
C ARG A 111 12.48 12.09 -4.18
N ILE A 112 12.22 13.35 -4.49
CA ILE A 112 12.12 14.40 -3.48
C ILE A 112 10.77 14.24 -2.79
N PHE A 113 10.79 14.10 -1.46
CA PHE A 113 9.62 14.33 -0.60
C PHE A 113 9.35 15.84 -0.64
N SER A 114 8.58 16.29 -1.62
CA SER A 114 8.10 17.68 -1.73
C SER A 114 6.78 17.87 -1.01
#